data_AF-X0Y7V6-F1
#
_entry.id   AF-X0Y7V6-F1
#
_cell.length_a   1.000
_cell.length_b   1.000
_cell.length_c   1.000
_cell.angle_alpha   90.00
_cell.angle_beta   90.00
_cell.angle_gamma   90.00
#
_symmetry.space_group_name_H-M   'P 1'
#
loop_
_entity.id
_entity.type
_entity.pdbx_description
1 polymer ?
#
loop_
_entity_poly.entity_id
_entity_poly.type
_entity_poly.pdbx_seq_one_letter_code
_entity_poly.pdbx_strand_id
1 'polypeptide(L)'
;NRTKITFDNTNSAENLENFPVLVTLTAADIDFDKIKAGGADIRFVDNGGSTPLSYEIEAWDDTPGSESATVWVKVPQLDSASNTDYIHMYYNNTDAADAQTAAGVWDANHKGVYHLSEDFATAGAGGILDSTSNDHDGTDTGGMDSDDQVAGMAGGSVRFNSSAEYIDFGDVADFDFGLSDFSVSFWVKGGAADDAFLTKSASDGPYDGIYLY
;
A
#
# COMPACT_ATOMS: atom_id res chain seq x y z
N ASN A 1 -15.63 -6.24 -19.90
CA ASN A 1 -16.34 -6.77 -18.72
C ASN A 1 -16.34 -5.73 -17.60
N ARG A 2 -17.20 -5.88 -16.58
CA ARG A 2 -17.12 -5.06 -15.37
C ARG A 2 -17.62 -5.78 -14.11
N THR A 3 -17.04 -5.43 -12.97
CA THR A 3 -17.45 -5.84 -11.62
C THR A 3 -17.77 -4.59 -10.79
N LYS A 4 -18.74 -4.69 -9.87
CA LYS A 4 -19.09 -3.63 -8.91
C LYS A 4 -18.38 -3.93 -7.59
N ILE A 5 -17.69 -2.93 -7.02
CA ILE A 5 -17.03 -3.01 -5.72
C ILE A 5 -17.74 -2.03 -4.80
N THR A 6 -18.39 -2.53 -3.75
CA THR A 6 -19.14 -1.72 -2.78
C THR A 6 -18.32 -1.49 -1.52
N PHE A 7 -18.51 -0.33 -0.90
CA PHE A 7 -17.84 0.02 0.34
C PHE A 7 -18.82 0.08 1.51
N ASP A 8 -18.36 -0.28 2.69
CA ASP A 8 -19.09 -0.13 3.94
C ASP A 8 -18.33 0.83 4.85
N ASN A 9 -18.80 2.07 4.90
CA ASN A 9 -18.32 3.13 5.78
C ASN A 9 -19.31 3.43 6.91
N THR A 10 -20.20 2.48 7.25
CA THR A 10 -21.25 2.70 8.26
C THR A 10 -20.73 2.94 9.67
N ASN A 11 -19.49 2.52 9.95
CA ASN A 11 -18.82 2.72 11.23
C ASN A 11 -18.00 4.01 11.32
N SER A 12 -17.83 4.74 10.21
CA SER A 12 -17.15 6.03 10.22
C SER A 12 -18.14 7.18 10.44
N ALA A 13 -17.73 8.15 11.24
CA ALA A 13 -18.51 9.38 11.48
C ALA A 13 -18.15 10.52 10.52
N GLU A 14 -17.23 10.29 9.59
CA GLU A 14 -16.72 11.30 8.66
C GLU A 14 -16.77 10.84 7.20
N ASN A 15 -16.90 11.82 6.31
CA ASN A 15 -16.73 11.59 4.87
C ASN A 15 -15.23 11.43 4.60
N LEU A 16 -14.87 10.46 3.78
CA LEU A 16 -13.50 10.25 3.35
C LEU A 16 -13.37 10.77 1.91
N GLU A 17 -12.66 11.87 1.72
CA GLU A 17 -12.46 12.50 0.42
C GLU A 17 -11.09 12.09 -0.17
N ASN A 18 -11.05 11.80 -1.48
CA ASN A 18 -9.83 11.41 -2.20
C ASN A 18 -9.04 10.30 -1.51
N PHE A 19 -9.75 9.33 -0.93
CA PHE A 19 -9.22 8.37 0.01
C PHE A 19 -8.69 7.10 -0.71
N PRO A 20 -7.44 6.69 -0.48
CA PRO A 20 -6.93 5.40 -0.93
C PRO A 20 -7.65 4.25 -0.24
N VAL A 21 -8.36 3.43 -1.00
CA VAL A 21 -9.05 2.22 -0.50
C VAL A 21 -8.31 0.99 -1.00
N LEU A 22 -8.04 0.06 -0.08
CA LEU A 22 -7.55 -1.26 -0.42
C LEU A 22 -8.68 -2.15 -0.96
N VAL A 23 -8.54 -2.60 -2.20
CA VAL A 23 -9.46 -3.52 -2.86
C VAL A 23 -8.78 -4.88 -3.00
N THR A 24 -9.33 -5.90 -2.36
CA THR A 24 -8.89 -7.29 -2.50
C THR A 24 -9.87 -8.06 -3.37
N LEU A 25 -9.37 -8.76 -4.39
CA LEU A 25 -10.17 -9.52 -5.36
C LEU A 25 -9.67 -10.96 -5.43
N THR A 26 -10.61 -11.88 -5.63
CA THR A 26 -10.35 -13.31 -5.84
C THR A 26 -11.09 -13.80 -7.09
N ALA A 27 -10.87 -15.04 -7.49
CA ALA A 27 -11.64 -15.68 -8.58
C ALA A 27 -13.16 -15.71 -8.33
N ALA A 28 -13.62 -15.45 -7.10
CA ALA A 28 -15.05 -15.29 -6.80
C ALA A 28 -15.60 -13.93 -7.23
N ASP A 29 -14.76 -12.92 -7.32
CA ASP A 29 -15.13 -11.52 -7.59
C ASP A 29 -14.99 -11.16 -9.07
N ILE A 30 -13.96 -11.71 -9.72
CA ILE A 30 -13.57 -11.40 -11.09
C ILE A 30 -13.10 -12.66 -11.82
N ASP A 31 -13.10 -12.59 -13.16
CA ASP A 31 -12.65 -13.66 -14.04
C ASP A 31 -11.26 -13.31 -14.55
N PHE A 32 -10.21 -13.82 -13.90
CA PHE A 32 -8.81 -13.49 -14.17
C PHE A 32 -8.38 -13.91 -15.58
N ASP A 33 -8.93 -14.99 -16.14
CA ASP A 33 -8.66 -15.44 -17.52
C ASP A 33 -9.02 -14.39 -18.59
N LYS A 34 -9.85 -13.41 -18.23
CA LYS A 34 -10.26 -12.31 -19.10
C LYS A 34 -9.46 -11.03 -18.88
N ILE A 35 -8.53 -11.02 -17.94
CA ILE A 35 -7.68 -9.88 -17.60
C ILE A 35 -6.33 -10.10 -18.26
N LYS A 36 -5.76 -9.02 -18.78
CA LYS A 36 -4.42 -9.06 -19.34
C LYS A 36 -3.41 -9.32 -18.23
N ALA A 37 -2.35 -10.07 -18.55
CA ALA A 37 -1.30 -10.41 -17.60
C ALA A 37 -0.85 -9.19 -16.76
N GLY A 38 -0.77 -9.39 -15.44
CA GLY A 38 -0.40 -8.34 -14.48
C GLY A 38 -1.46 -7.25 -14.28
N GLY A 39 -2.71 -7.46 -14.71
CA GLY A 39 -3.79 -6.50 -14.52
C GLY A 39 -3.74 -5.27 -15.44
N ALA A 40 -2.93 -5.28 -16.50
CA ALA A 40 -2.67 -4.08 -17.32
C ALA A 40 -3.93 -3.41 -17.92
N ASP A 41 -5.00 -4.17 -18.18
CA ASP A 41 -6.23 -3.66 -18.78
C ASP A 41 -7.32 -3.27 -17.76
N ILE A 42 -7.04 -3.34 -16.45
CA ILE A 42 -8.04 -2.95 -15.44
C ILE A 42 -8.22 -1.43 -15.38
N ARG A 43 -9.46 -0.96 -15.20
CA ARG A 43 -9.77 0.47 -14.97
C ARG A 43 -10.82 0.61 -13.90
N PHE A 44 -10.61 1.53 -12.97
CA PHE A 44 -11.61 1.87 -11.95
C PHE A 44 -12.32 3.15 -12.33
N VAL A 45 -13.63 3.19 -12.13
CA VAL A 45 -14.47 4.37 -12.40
C VAL A 45 -15.49 4.49 -11.27
N ASP A 46 -15.69 5.72 -10.78
CA ASP A 46 -16.70 6.03 -9.79
C ASP A 46 -18.13 5.91 -10.35
N ASN A 47 -19.11 5.80 -9.47
CA ASN A 47 -20.51 5.70 -9.85
C ASN A 47 -20.97 6.93 -10.66
N GLY A 48 -21.44 6.69 -11.89
CA GLY A 48 -21.89 7.77 -12.79
C GLY A 48 -20.76 8.57 -13.43
N GLY A 49 -19.51 8.28 -13.09
CA GLY A 49 -18.32 8.85 -13.72
C GLY A 49 -17.95 8.17 -15.04
N SER A 50 -17.11 8.85 -15.82
CA SER A 50 -16.39 8.26 -16.96
C SER A 50 -14.87 8.47 -16.85
N THR A 51 -14.43 9.25 -15.87
CA THR A 51 -13.02 9.50 -15.58
C THR A 51 -12.44 8.30 -14.84
N PRO A 52 -11.35 7.68 -15.34
CA PRO A 52 -10.64 6.66 -14.61
C PRO A 52 -10.06 7.20 -13.30
N LEU A 53 -10.17 6.41 -12.23
CA LEU A 53 -9.54 6.68 -10.94
C LEU A 53 -8.07 6.21 -10.96
N SER A 54 -7.21 6.91 -10.22
CA SER A 54 -5.85 6.45 -9.98
C SER A 54 -5.86 5.18 -9.13
N TYR A 55 -4.99 4.24 -9.48
CA TYR A 55 -4.84 2.98 -8.77
C TYR A 55 -3.39 2.51 -8.79
N GLU A 56 -3.05 1.63 -7.86
CA GLU A 56 -1.76 0.95 -7.73
C GLU A 56 -2.01 -0.53 -7.51
N ILE A 57 -1.40 -1.38 -8.32
CA ILE A 57 -1.46 -2.83 -8.10
C ILE A 57 -0.34 -3.19 -7.13
N GLU A 58 -0.71 -3.53 -5.90
CA GLU A 58 0.24 -3.95 -4.86
C GLU A 58 0.62 -5.41 -5.02
N ALA A 59 -0.34 -6.27 -5.34
CA ALA A 59 -0.10 -7.68 -5.60
C ALA A 59 -1.04 -8.23 -6.67
N TRP A 60 -0.52 -9.12 -7.51
CA TRP A 60 -1.27 -9.82 -8.55
C TRP A 60 -0.77 -11.26 -8.70
N ASP A 61 -1.58 -12.22 -8.27
CA ASP A 61 -1.37 -13.64 -8.52
C ASP A 61 -2.45 -14.16 -9.48
N ASP A 62 -2.02 -14.61 -10.64
CA ASP A 62 -2.86 -15.20 -11.69
C ASP A 62 -2.57 -16.71 -11.86
N THR A 63 -2.06 -17.33 -10.80
CA THR A 63 -1.79 -18.77 -10.78
C THR A 63 -3.12 -19.53 -10.71
N PRO A 64 -3.41 -20.45 -11.66
CA PRO A 64 -4.68 -21.16 -11.70
C PRO A 64 -5.02 -21.88 -10.39
N GLY A 65 -6.14 -21.51 -9.77
CA GLY A 65 -6.63 -22.05 -8.51
C GLY A 65 -6.15 -21.33 -7.23
N SER A 66 -5.33 -20.27 -7.36
CA SER A 66 -4.93 -19.38 -6.25
C SER A 66 -5.01 -17.89 -6.63
N GLU A 67 -5.86 -17.56 -7.59
CA GLU A 67 -5.94 -16.22 -8.16
C GLU A 67 -6.38 -15.18 -7.13
N SER A 68 -5.57 -14.14 -6.98
CA SER A 68 -5.83 -13.03 -6.07
C SER A 68 -5.19 -11.74 -6.56
N ALA A 69 -5.80 -10.61 -6.20
CA ALA A 69 -5.24 -9.30 -6.48
C ALA A 69 -5.51 -8.35 -5.31
N THR A 70 -4.53 -7.49 -5.02
CA THR A 70 -4.61 -6.43 -4.03
C THR A 70 -4.27 -5.12 -4.73
N VAL A 71 -5.21 -4.17 -4.70
CA VAL A 71 -5.12 -2.92 -5.47
C VAL A 71 -5.54 -1.75 -4.59
N TRP A 72 -4.71 -0.73 -4.50
CA TRP A 72 -5.09 0.55 -3.92
C TRP A 72 -5.80 1.39 -4.96
N VAL A 73 -6.97 1.94 -4.64
CA VAL A 73 -7.75 2.80 -5.55
C VAL A 73 -8.10 4.09 -4.84
N LYS A 74 -7.81 5.24 -5.46
CA LYS A 74 -8.20 6.54 -4.92
C LYS A 74 -9.67 6.81 -5.21
N VAL A 75 -10.50 6.65 -4.19
CA VAL A 75 -11.95 6.88 -4.30
C VAL A 75 -12.24 8.36 -4.01
N PRO A 76 -12.96 9.09 -4.89
CA PRO A 76 -13.19 10.52 -4.71
C PRO A 76 -13.93 10.86 -3.40
N GLN A 77 -14.90 10.02 -3.01
CA GLN A 77 -15.66 10.20 -1.79
C GLN A 77 -16.23 8.87 -1.29
N LEU A 78 -16.16 8.65 0.02
CA LEU A 78 -16.97 7.69 0.76
C LEU A 78 -17.79 8.43 1.79
N ASP A 79 -19.10 8.26 1.79
CA ASP A 79 -19.97 8.99 2.70
C ASP A 79 -19.89 8.42 4.12
N SER A 80 -19.91 9.29 5.12
CA SER A 80 -20.02 8.90 6.53
C SER A 80 -21.28 8.07 6.77
N ALA A 81 -21.21 7.10 7.68
CA ALA A 81 -22.35 6.27 8.07
C ALA A 81 -23.12 5.62 6.89
N SER A 82 -22.43 5.34 5.77
CA SER A 82 -23.02 4.85 4.51
C SER A 82 -22.45 3.51 4.08
N ASN A 83 -23.25 2.71 3.37
CA ASN A 83 -22.82 1.52 2.63
C ASN A 83 -23.31 1.51 1.17
N THR A 84 -23.68 2.68 0.66
CA THR A 84 -24.24 2.81 -0.69
C THR A 84 -23.21 3.16 -1.75
N ASP A 85 -22.01 3.55 -1.33
CA ASP A 85 -20.91 3.94 -2.21
C ASP A 85 -20.28 2.74 -2.90
N TYR A 86 -19.87 2.93 -4.16
CA TYR A 86 -19.23 1.88 -4.95
C TYR A 86 -18.48 2.45 -6.14
N ILE A 87 -17.48 1.70 -6.59
CA ILE A 87 -16.84 1.89 -7.89
C ILE A 87 -17.13 0.69 -8.81
N HIS A 88 -16.82 0.88 -10.09
CA HIS A 88 -16.76 -0.20 -11.06
C HIS A 88 -15.33 -0.45 -11.50
N MET A 89 -14.94 -1.72 -11.51
CA MET A 89 -13.73 -2.16 -12.20
C MET A 89 -14.11 -2.70 -13.58
N TYR A 90 -13.49 -2.17 -14.62
CA TYR A 90 -13.58 -2.61 -16.01
C TYR A 90 -12.32 -3.39 -16.39
N TYR A 91 -12.46 -4.39 -17.24
CA TYR A 91 -11.37 -5.24 -17.74
C TYR A 91 -11.82 -5.96 -19.03
N ASN A 92 -10.99 -6.85 -19.58
CA ASN A 92 -11.20 -7.55 -20.85
C ASN A 92 -11.11 -6.62 -22.06
N ASN A 93 -10.07 -5.79 -22.08
CA ASN A 93 -9.67 -4.98 -23.23
C ASN A 93 -8.22 -5.29 -23.58
N THR A 94 -8.02 -6.24 -24.49
CA THR A 94 -6.68 -6.73 -24.88
C THR A 94 -5.76 -5.63 -25.43
N ASP A 95 -6.35 -4.58 -26.01
CA ASP A 95 -5.63 -3.45 -26.61
C ASP A 95 -5.21 -2.39 -25.58
N ALA A 96 -5.69 -2.47 -24.33
CA ALA A 96 -5.31 -1.53 -23.29
C ALA A 96 -3.83 -1.73 -22.89
N ALA A 97 -3.10 -0.62 -22.76
CA ALA A 97 -1.83 -0.56 -22.08
C ALA A 97 -2.05 -0.50 -20.55
N ASP A 98 -1.02 -0.81 -19.76
CA ASP A 98 -1.06 -0.53 -18.33
C ASP A 98 -1.29 0.96 -18.06
N ALA A 99 -2.05 1.28 -17.02
CA ALA A 99 -2.38 2.66 -16.65
C ALA A 99 -2.45 2.87 -15.13
N GLN A 100 -1.82 2.00 -14.34
CA GLN A 100 -1.67 2.27 -12.91
C GLN A 100 -0.85 3.56 -12.71
N THR A 101 -1.10 4.25 -11.60
CA THR A 101 -0.42 5.49 -11.25
C THR A 101 -0.32 5.58 -9.73
N ALA A 102 0.70 4.92 -9.16
CA ALA A 102 0.93 4.84 -7.71
C ALA A 102 0.97 6.23 -7.05
N ALA A 103 1.81 7.14 -7.56
CA ALA A 103 1.88 8.53 -7.09
C ALA A 103 0.57 9.33 -7.28
N GLY A 104 -0.38 8.83 -8.09
CA GLY A 104 -1.71 9.43 -8.21
C GLY A 104 -2.67 8.99 -7.10
N VAL A 105 -2.44 7.81 -6.52
CA VAL A 105 -3.20 7.27 -5.39
C VAL A 105 -2.89 8.08 -4.13
N TRP A 106 -1.61 8.18 -3.78
CA TRP A 106 -1.12 8.85 -2.59
C TRP A 106 -1.07 10.37 -2.81
N ASP A 107 -1.73 11.14 -1.95
CA ASP A 107 -1.72 12.61 -2.06
C ASP A 107 -0.46 13.24 -1.44
N ALA A 108 -0.34 14.57 -1.53
CA ALA A 108 0.80 15.30 -0.99
C ALA A 108 0.93 15.26 0.55
N ASN A 109 -0.09 14.75 1.27
CA ASN A 109 -0.05 14.55 2.71
C ASN A 109 0.60 13.21 3.10
N HIS A 110 0.71 12.27 2.16
CA HIS A 110 1.50 11.05 2.34
C HIS A 110 2.97 11.39 2.10
N LYS A 111 3.77 11.30 3.17
CA LYS A 111 5.21 11.62 3.11
C LYS A 111 6.07 10.44 2.68
N GLY A 112 5.62 9.22 2.91
CA GLY A 112 6.18 7.99 2.36
C GLY A 112 5.17 6.86 2.47
N VAL A 113 5.14 5.97 1.48
CA VAL A 113 4.28 4.78 1.45
C VAL A 113 5.10 3.61 0.94
N TYR A 114 5.24 2.59 1.78
CA TYR A 114 6.11 1.45 1.51
C TYR A 114 5.32 0.15 1.64
N HIS A 115 5.19 -0.58 0.53
CA HIS A 115 4.47 -1.87 0.48
C HIS A 115 5.37 -3.08 0.78
N LEU A 116 6.70 -2.88 0.85
CA LEU A 116 7.68 -3.87 1.30
C LEU A 116 7.54 -5.22 0.57
N SER A 117 7.35 -5.15 -0.74
CA SER A 117 7.06 -6.30 -1.60
C SER A 117 8.25 -6.72 -2.47
N GLU A 118 9.37 -6.01 -2.36
CA GLU A 118 10.60 -6.25 -3.10
C GLU A 118 11.34 -7.50 -2.61
N ASP A 119 12.14 -8.10 -3.49
CA ASP A 119 13.05 -9.18 -3.11
C ASP A 119 14.29 -8.60 -2.43
N PHE A 120 14.36 -8.74 -1.11
CA PHE A 120 15.45 -8.22 -0.28
C PHE A 120 16.83 -8.81 -0.62
N ALA A 121 16.91 -9.94 -1.31
CA ALA A 121 18.21 -10.41 -1.82
C ALA A 121 18.80 -9.50 -2.92
N THR A 122 17.97 -8.63 -3.52
CA THR A 122 18.34 -7.78 -4.66
C THR A 122 17.98 -6.31 -4.50
N ALA A 123 17.12 -5.95 -3.55
CA ALA A 123 16.72 -4.57 -3.28
C ALA A 123 17.94 -3.68 -3.00
N GLY A 124 18.63 -3.90 -1.89
CA GLY A 124 19.81 -3.14 -1.50
C GLY A 124 19.54 -1.63 -1.35
N ALA A 125 20.56 -0.83 -1.66
CA ALA A 125 20.48 0.63 -1.52
C ALA A 125 19.45 1.25 -2.47
N GLY A 126 18.42 1.88 -1.89
CA GLY A 126 17.30 2.48 -2.63
C GLY A 126 16.40 1.44 -3.30
N GLY A 127 16.43 0.19 -2.84
CA GLY A 127 15.62 -0.89 -3.42
C GLY A 127 14.25 -1.06 -2.79
N ILE A 128 13.95 -0.37 -1.70
CA ILE A 128 12.64 -0.40 -1.04
C ILE A 128 11.86 0.82 -1.51
N LEU A 129 10.92 0.64 -2.42
CA LEU A 129 10.37 1.76 -3.20
C LEU A 129 9.32 2.53 -2.42
N ASP A 130 9.36 3.86 -2.53
CA ASP A 130 8.32 4.77 -2.07
C ASP A 130 7.25 4.95 -3.16
N SER A 131 6.01 4.53 -2.86
CA SER A 131 4.89 4.67 -3.80
C SER A 131 4.41 6.11 -3.98
N THR A 132 4.87 7.05 -3.16
CA THR A 132 4.53 8.47 -3.31
C THR A 132 5.35 9.15 -4.40
N SER A 133 5.04 10.41 -4.70
CA SER A 133 5.87 11.22 -5.61
C SER A 133 7.16 11.74 -4.96
N ASN A 134 7.41 11.46 -3.68
CA ASN A 134 8.54 12.02 -2.95
C ASN A 134 9.83 11.23 -3.17
N ASP A 135 9.73 9.97 -3.61
CA ASP A 135 10.88 9.13 -4.02
C ASP A 135 11.85 8.89 -2.86
N HIS A 136 11.33 8.76 -1.63
CA HIS A 136 12.13 8.50 -0.43
C HIS A 136 12.42 7.01 -0.27
N ASP A 137 13.06 6.42 -1.29
CA ASP A 137 13.36 4.99 -1.33
C ASP A 137 14.28 4.54 -0.19
N GLY A 138 13.92 3.42 0.44
CA GLY A 138 14.64 2.83 1.55
C GLY A 138 15.77 1.90 1.11
N THR A 139 16.68 1.65 2.06
CA THR A 139 17.78 0.70 1.95
C THR A 139 17.64 -0.39 3.01
N ASP A 140 17.53 -1.65 2.60
CA ASP A 140 17.59 -2.76 3.53
C ASP A 140 19.01 -2.96 4.08
N THR A 141 19.11 -3.30 5.36
CA THR A 141 20.36 -3.54 6.07
C THR A 141 20.25 -4.81 6.91
N GLY A 142 21.39 -5.42 7.24
CA GLY A 142 21.46 -6.59 8.11
C GLY A 142 21.66 -7.92 7.38
N GLY A 143 21.80 -7.89 6.06
CA GLY A 143 21.98 -9.09 5.24
C GLY A 143 20.68 -9.85 4.98
N MET A 144 19.59 -9.11 4.79
CA MET A 144 18.29 -9.65 4.41
C MET A 144 18.38 -10.44 3.09
N ASP A 145 17.50 -11.42 2.93
CA ASP A 145 17.41 -12.22 1.73
C ASP A 145 15.96 -12.45 1.27
N SER A 146 15.77 -13.23 0.21
CA SER A 146 14.44 -13.47 -0.36
C SER A 146 13.45 -14.12 0.60
N ASP A 147 13.91 -14.81 1.66
CA ASP A 147 13.02 -15.44 2.65
C ASP A 147 12.46 -14.41 3.65
N ASP A 148 12.98 -13.18 3.67
CA ASP A 148 12.47 -12.09 4.51
C ASP A 148 11.27 -11.37 3.89
N GLN A 149 11.08 -11.48 2.57
CA GLN A 149 9.83 -11.08 1.93
C GLN A 149 8.76 -12.14 2.24
N VAL A 150 7.71 -11.74 2.95
CA VAL A 150 6.62 -12.63 3.34
C VAL A 150 5.25 -11.97 3.10
N ALA A 151 4.20 -12.78 2.94
CA ALA A 151 2.85 -12.24 2.77
C ALA A 151 2.41 -11.38 3.97
N GLY A 152 1.99 -10.15 3.67
CA GLY A 152 1.52 -9.16 4.61
C GLY A 152 -0.01 -9.11 4.71
N MET A 153 -0.52 -8.07 5.36
CA MET A 153 -1.96 -7.79 5.41
C MET A 153 -2.49 -7.28 4.06
N ALA A 154 -1.67 -6.50 3.36
CA ALA A 154 -1.90 -6.01 2.01
C ALA A 154 -0.65 -6.43 1.22
N GLY A 155 -0.78 -7.37 0.28
CA GLY A 155 0.35 -7.85 -0.52
C GLY A 155 1.54 -8.42 0.29
N GLY A 156 2.71 -7.80 0.13
CA GLY A 156 3.96 -8.19 0.77
C GLY A 156 4.19 -7.57 2.15
N SER A 157 5.27 -7.99 2.78
CA SER A 157 5.78 -7.45 4.03
C SER A 157 7.21 -7.93 4.25
N VAL A 158 7.90 -7.31 5.20
CA VAL A 158 9.23 -7.72 5.63
C VAL A 158 9.17 -8.46 6.97
N ARG A 159 9.94 -9.52 7.09
CA ARG A 159 10.19 -10.21 8.37
C ARG A 159 11.60 -9.88 8.86
N PHE A 160 11.69 -9.10 9.93
CA PHE A 160 12.94 -8.92 10.67
C PHE A 160 13.20 -10.14 11.57
N ASN A 161 14.19 -10.96 11.21
CA ASN A 161 14.55 -12.20 11.87
C ASN A 161 15.85 -12.12 12.70
N SER A 162 16.62 -11.04 12.56
CA SER A 162 17.82 -10.78 13.35
C SER A 162 17.88 -9.37 13.93
N SER A 163 18.74 -9.16 14.94
CA SER A 163 18.90 -7.83 15.57
C SER A 163 19.72 -6.84 14.73
N ALA A 164 20.23 -7.25 13.56
CA ALA A 164 20.98 -6.39 12.65
C ALA A 164 20.13 -5.85 11.51
N GLU A 165 18.90 -6.35 11.37
CA GLU A 165 18.02 -6.07 10.24
C GLU A 165 17.14 -4.85 10.50
N TYR A 166 17.13 -3.94 9.53
CA TYR A 166 16.26 -2.78 9.49
C TYR A 166 16.19 -2.25 8.06
N ILE A 167 15.21 -1.40 7.79
CA ILE A 167 15.14 -0.61 6.57
C ILE A 167 15.44 0.85 6.95
N ASP A 168 16.42 1.43 6.27
CA ASP A 168 16.81 2.83 6.43
C ASP A 168 16.18 3.67 5.32
N PHE A 169 15.27 4.57 5.67
CA PHE A 169 14.66 5.53 4.74
C PHE A 169 15.44 6.86 4.67
N GLY A 170 16.59 6.94 5.33
CA GLY A 170 17.45 8.12 5.33
C GLY A 170 16.95 9.27 6.21
N ASP A 171 17.74 10.34 6.21
CA ASP A 171 17.41 11.63 6.82
C ASP A 171 16.93 12.58 5.71
N VAL A 172 15.60 12.77 5.64
CA VAL A 172 14.95 13.60 4.62
C VAL A 172 14.01 14.62 5.27
N ALA A 173 14.01 15.83 4.71
CA ALA A 173 13.28 16.96 5.29
C ALA A 173 11.75 16.76 5.37
N ASP A 174 11.18 15.87 4.56
CA ASP A 174 9.74 15.54 4.64
C ASP A 174 9.39 14.71 5.89
N PHE A 175 10.38 14.08 6.53
CA PHE A 175 10.22 13.36 7.80
C PHE A 175 10.60 14.22 9.01
N ASP A 176 11.02 15.48 8.81
CA ASP A 176 11.25 16.46 9.86
C ASP A 176 9.92 17.07 10.34
N PHE A 177 9.09 16.28 11.03
CA PHE A 177 7.76 16.72 11.48
C PHE A 177 7.81 17.87 12.49
N GLY A 178 8.93 18.02 13.21
CA GLY A 178 9.17 19.11 14.15
C GLY A 178 8.09 19.19 15.26
N LEU A 179 7.40 20.32 15.34
CA LEU A 179 6.28 20.53 16.27
C LEU A 179 4.90 20.40 15.60
N SER A 180 4.87 19.96 14.34
CA SER A 180 3.63 19.79 13.59
C SER A 180 2.97 18.46 13.93
N ASP A 181 1.66 18.38 13.72
CA ASP A 181 0.94 17.11 13.84
C ASP A 181 1.30 16.19 12.68
N PHE A 182 1.46 14.90 12.98
CA PHE A 182 1.66 13.85 11.99
C PHE A 182 0.99 12.56 12.43
N SER A 183 0.78 11.66 11.48
CA SER A 183 0.22 10.34 11.70
C SER A 183 1.11 9.29 11.05
N VAL A 184 1.23 8.13 11.69
CA VAL A 184 1.88 6.95 11.12
C VAL A 184 0.92 5.79 11.27
N SER A 185 0.71 5.02 10.20
CA SER A 185 -0.12 3.83 10.19
C SER A 185 0.63 2.69 9.52
N PHE A 186 0.60 1.50 10.13
CA PHE A 186 1.27 0.33 9.59
C PHE A 186 0.60 -0.96 10.09
N TRP A 187 0.78 -2.04 9.34
CA TRP A 187 0.42 -3.39 9.77
C TRP A 187 1.64 -4.07 10.37
N VAL A 188 1.46 -4.77 11.47
CA VAL A 188 2.56 -5.48 12.12
C VAL A 188 2.10 -6.77 12.77
N LYS A 189 3.00 -7.76 12.76
CA LYS A 189 2.82 -9.05 13.40
C LYS A 189 4.01 -9.32 14.31
N GLY A 190 3.77 -9.34 15.62
CA GLY A 190 4.81 -9.65 16.62
C GLY A 190 5.28 -11.10 16.54
N GLY A 191 6.58 -11.31 16.81
CA GLY A 191 7.21 -12.63 16.77
C GLY A 191 7.27 -13.30 18.14
N ALA A 192 7.22 -12.52 19.22
CA ALA A 192 7.29 -13.00 20.60
C ALA A 192 6.32 -12.23 21.53
N ALA A 193 6.19 -12.73 22.76
CA ALA A 193 5.66 -11.92 23.84
C ALA A 193 6.70 -10.85 24.22
N ASP A 194 6.24 -9.61 24.46
CA ASP A 194 7.04 -8.45 24.90
C ASP A 194 7.90 -7.74 23.82
N ASP A 195 7.54 -7.84 22.53
CA ASP A 195 8.10 -6.98 21.48
C ASP A 195 7.55 -5.54 21.56
N ALA A 196 8.40 -4.55 21.27
CA ALA A 196 8.01 -3.14 21.21
C ALA A 196 7.92 -2.65 19.75
N PHE A 197 6.78 -2.07 19.38
CA PHE A 197 6.54 -1.57 18.02
C PHE A 197 6.94 -0.11 17.82
N LEU A 198 6.79 0.70 18.86
CA LEU A 198 7.27 2.08 18.89
C LEU A 198 8.02 2.27 20.20
N THR A 199 9.28 2.70 20.12
CA THR A 199 10.10 2.95 21.29
C THR A 199 10.55 4.40 21.31
N LYS A 200 10.51 5.01 22.50
CA LYS A 200 11.23 6.24 22.77
C LYS A 200 12.65 5.86 23.14
N SER A 201 13.62 6.09 22.26
CA SER A 201 15.02 5.98 22.67
C SER A 201 15.39 7.19 23.54
N ALA A 202 15.92 6.94 24.74
CA ALA A 202 16.37 7.97 25.68
C ALA A 202 17.89 8.21 25.61
N SER A 203 18.58 7.72 24.57
CA SER A 203 20.02 7.88 24.44
C SER A 203 20.37 9.03 23.51
N ASP A 204 21.27 9.92 23.98
CA ASP A 204 21.97 10.97 23.22
C ASP A 204 22.84 10.36 22.08
N GLY A 205 22.21 9.68 21.13
CA GLY A 205 22.78 9.29 19.83
C GLY A 205 22.10 10.08 18.71
N PRO A 206 22.63 10.10 17.48
CA PRO A 206 22.15 10.96 16.40
C PRO A 206 20.73 10.65 15.89
N TYR A 207 20.02 9.70 16.51
CA TYR A 207 18.70 9.24 16.11
C TYR A 207 17.69 9.61 17.21
N ASP A 208 17.25 10.87 17.20
CA ASP A 208 16.17 11.34 18.07
C ASP A 208 14.86 10.65 17.65
N GLY A 209 14.35 9.76 18.51
CA GLY A 209 13.11 9.03 18.26
C GLY A 209 11.84 9.89 18.40
N ILE A 210 10.71 9.34 17.96
CA ILE A 210 9.39 9.98 18.09
C ILE A 210 8.95 10.05 19.57
N TYR A 211 8.60 11.25 20.03
CA TYR A 211 8.04 11.49 21.36
C TYR A 211 6.50 11.47 21.29
N LEU A 212 5.88 10.37 21.70
CA LEU A 212 4.45 10.36 22.01
C LEU A 212 4.24 10.92 23.41
N TYR A 213 3.46 12.01 23.52
CA TYR A 213 3.03 12.59 24.80
C TYR A 213 1.64 12.09 25.20
#